data_AF-A0A261SGN7-F1
#
_entry.id   AF-A0A261SGN7-F1
#
_cell.length_a   1.000
_cell.length_b   1.000
_cell.length_c   1.000
_cell.angle_alpha   90.00
_cell.angle_beta   90.00
_cell.angle_gamma   90.00
#
_symmetry.space_group_name_H-M   'P 1'
#
loop_
_entity.id
_entity.type
_entity.pdbx_description
1 polymer ?
#
loop_
_entity_poly.entity_id
_entity_poly.type
_entity_poly.pdbx_seq_one_letter_code
_entity_poly.pdbx_strand_id
1 'polypeptide(L)'
;MAFHTGEYDVYLVLTGADAPSPWTTAAWLPLAEMLAPFVASPRGKAAVRCTQLDRATRKKASFGRLAWNEASHRKWTHGGAQADGAPWIFLGAEAWAPAWTQCEKDNAAPDCFVALSTPASGMTDKPVRFGGKLLVALTVHAPADTRAALRAAMQRIARASRSPLAVYQRRPWGRAAFGGFTGAINDLAYTGLFKAGDPHARAVDADSLSETWTPLPACA
;
A
#
# COMPACT_ATOMS: atom_id res chain seq x y z
N MET A 1 -7.58 8.80 -16.07
CA MET A 1 -6.43 7.95 -16.45
C MET A 1 -6.96 6.75 -17.22
N ALA A 2 -6.38 6.41 -18.38
CA ALA A 2 -6.99 5.50 -19.36
C ALA A 2 -6.40 4.08 -19.42
N PHE A 3 -5.27 3.84 -18.74
CA PHE A 3 -4.66 2.52 -18.67
C PHE A 3 -5.37 1.66 -17.61
N HIS A 4 -6.03 0.59 -18.04
CA HIS A 4 -6.82 -0.29 -17.17
C HIS A 4 -6.55 -1.77 -17.41
N THR A 5 -6.02 -2.12 -18.58
CA THR A 5 -5.86 -3.51 -19.02
C THR A 5 -4.58 -4.20 -18.55
N GLY A 6 -3.64 -3.48 -17.94
CA GLY A 6 -2.41 -4.10 -17.44
C GLY A 6 -2.74 -5.12 -16.35
N GLU A 7 -2.26 -6.35 -16.48
CA GLU A 7 -2.45 -7.41 -15.49
C GLU A 7 -1.33 -7.39 -14.43
N TYR A 8 -1.70 -7.61 -13.17
CA TYR A 8 -0.79 -7.49 -12.03
C TYR A 8 -0.88 -8.69 -11.10
N ASP A 9 0.28 -9.09 -10.58
CA ASP A 9 0.37 -9.86 -9.35
C ASP A 9 0.23 -8.89 -8.17
N VAL A 10 -0.91 -8.95 -7.47
CA VAL A 10 -1.27 -8.04 -6.38
C VAL A 10 -1.21 -8.77 -5.05
N TYR A 11 -0.49 -8.19 -4.10
CA TYR A 11 -0.32 -8.67 -2.74
C TYR A 11 -0.91 -7.68 -1.76
N LEU A 12 -1.63 -8.19 -0.78
CA LEU A 12 -2.14 -7.41 0.35
C LEU A 12 -1.61 -8.01 1.64
N VAL A 13 -1.10 -7.14 2.52
CA VAL A 13 -0.73 -7.47 3.89
C VAL A 13 -1.47 -6.50 4.81
N LEU A 14 -2.31 -7.04 5.70
CA LEU A 14 -2.82 -6.28 6.83
C LEU A 14 -1.75 -6.27 7.93
N THR A 15 -1.43 -5.14 8.53
CA THR A 15 -0.47 -5.12 9.65
C THR A 15 -1.17 -5.52 10.95
N GLY A 16 -0.46 -6.15 11.89
CA GLY A 16 -1.01 -6.50 13.20
C GLY A 16 -1.58 -5.29 13.94
N ALA A 17 -2.61 -5.50 14.76
CA ALA A 17 -3.20 -4.45 15.60
C ALA A 17 -2.18 -3.85 16.58
N ASP A 18 -1.33 -4.71 17.17
CA ASP A 18 -0.27 -4.34 18.11
C ASP A 18 1.10 -4.17 17.43
N ALA A 19 1.15 -4.20 16.10
CA ALA A 19 2.39 -3.92 15.37
C ALA A 19 2.62 -2.40 15.33
N PRO A 20 3.89 -1.95 15.31
CA PRO A 20 4.18 -0.54 15.04
C PRO A 20 3.47 -0.06 13.78
N SER A 21 2.87 1.13 13.85
CA SER A 21 2.17 1.70 12.70
C SER A 21 3.13 1.76 11.49
N PRO A 22 2.68 1.32 10.30
CA PRO A 22 3.57 1.14 9.17
C PRO A 22 4.10 2.46 8.57
N TRP A 23 3.56 3.60 9.00
CA TRP A 23 4.03 4.95 8.64
C TRP A 23 5.05 5.52 9.64
N THR A 24 5.42 4.77 10.68
CA THR A 24 6.55 5.13 11.53
C THR A 24 7.87 4.85 10.81
N THR A 25 8.89 5.65 11.05
CA THR A 25 10.20 5.50 10.39
C THR A 25 10.81 4.12 10.65
N ALA A 26 10.69 3.62 11.88
CA ALA A 26 11.23 2.31 12.27
C ALA A 26 10.50 1.14 11.60
N ALA A 27 9.19 1.26 11.36
CA ALA A 27 8.43 0.23 10.65
C ALA A 27 8.60 0.34 9.13
N TRP A 28 8.58 1.55 8.59
CA TRP A 28 8.54 1.76 7.14
C TRP A 28 9.87 1.47 6.45
N LEU A 29 10.99 1.99 6.96
CA LEU A 29 12.27 1.91 6.25
C LEU A 29 12.70 0.47 5.91
N PRO A 30 12.60 -0.51 6.83
CA PRO A 30 12.89 -1.91 6.48
C PRO A 30 11.99 -2.45 5.37
N LEU A 31 10.71 -2.09 5.36
CA LEU A 31 9.77 -2.52 4.31
C LEU A 31 10.11 -1.87 2.96
N ALA A 32 10.44 -0.57 2.97
CA ALA A 32 10.83 0.17 1.78
C ALA A 32 12.12 -0.38 1.15
N GLU A 33 13.08 -0.82 1.98
CA GLU A 33 14.29 -1.49 1.52
C GLU A 33 13.98 -2.85 0.86
N MET A 34 13.13 -3.68 1.49
CA MET A 34 12.70 -4.96 0.92
C MET A 34 11.98 -4.79 -0.43
N LEU A 35 11.30 -3.66 -0.63
CA LEU A 35 10.54 -3.35 -1.84
C LEU A 35 11.36 -2.59 -2.90
N ALA A 36 12.52 -2.05 -2.55
CA ALA A 36 13.36 -1.23 -3.42
C ALA A 36 13.69 -1.87 -4.79
N PRO A 37 13.97 -3.20 -4.88
CA PRO A 37 14.23 -3.84 -6.18
C PRO A 37 13.05 -3.81 -7.15
N PHE A 38 11.81 -3.75 -6.66
CA PHE A 38 10.60 -3.86 -7.50
C PHE A 38 10.09 -2.50 -7.98
N VAL A 39 10.40 -1.44 -7.25
CA VAL A 39 10.07 -0.06 -7.65
C VAL A 39 11.14 0.55 -8.57
N ALA A 40 12.19 -0.21 -8.90
CA ALA A 40 13.11 0.13 -9.97
C ALA A 40 12.46 -0.20 -11.33
N SER A 41 11.98 0.81 -12.05
CA SER A 41 11.37 0.64 -13.37
C SER A 41 12.32 1.10 -14.48
N PRO A 42 12.46 0.33 -15.58
CA PRO A 42 13.22 0.77 -16.75
C PRO A 42 12.54 1.92 -17.50
N ARG A 43 11.23 2.15 -17.28
CA ARG A 43 10.46 3.22 -17.90
C ARG A 43 10.64 4.58 -17.21
N GLY A 44 11.22 4.60 -16.01
CA GLY A 44 11.50 5.84 -15.30
C GLY A 44 11.57 5.70 -13.78
N LYS A 45 11.87 6.81 -13.12
CA LYS A 45 12.02 6.87 -11.66
C LYS A 45 10.67 6.71 -10.97
N ALA A 46 10.69 6.03 -9.82
CA ALA A 46 9.54 5.98 -8.92
C ALA A 46 9.29 7.34 -8.26
N ALA A 47 8.02 7.63 -7.99
CA ALA A 47 7.61 8.79 -7.21
C ALA A 47 6.64 8.38 -6.11
N VAL A 48 6.76 9.02 -4.95
CA VAL A 48 5.92 8.80 -3.78
C VAL A 48 4.98 9.98 -3.59
N ARG A 49 3.74 9.70 -3.19
CA ARG A 49 2.78 10.68 -2.68
C ARG A 49 2.40 10.26 -1.27
N CYS A 50 2.29 11.22 -0.37
CA CYS A 50 1.80 10.98 0.98
C CYS A 50 0.74 12.01 1.32
N THR A 51 -0.34 11.56 1.95
CA THR A 51 -1.40 12.42 2.46
C THR A 51 -1.43 12.32 3.97
N GLN A 52 -1.18 13.45 4.62
CA GLN A 52 -1.36 13.64 6.05
C GLN A 52 -2.18 14.90 6.30
N LEU A 53 -2.94 14.92 7.39
CA LEU A 53 -3.64 16.11 7.86
C LEU A 53 -3.03 16.59 9.16
N ASP A 54 -2.90 17.90 9.33
CA ASP A 54 -2.68 18.48 10.64
C ASP A 54 -3.91 18.23 11.54
N ARG A 55 -3.71 17.76 12.76
CA ARG A 55 -4.77 17.33 13.68
C ARG A 55 -5.59 18.52 14.18
N ALA A 56 -4.95 19.66 14.41
CA ALA A 56 -5.59 20.86 14.94
C ALA A 56 -6.38 21.60 13.86
N THR A 57 -5.76 21.81 12.70
CA THR A 57 -6.29 22.64 11.61
C THR A 57 -6.99 21.85 10.51
N ARG A 58 -6.82 20.52 10.47
CA ARG A 58 -7.30 19.61 9.42
C ARG A 58 -6.77 19.94 8.02
N LYS A 59 -5.76 20.81 7.90
CA LYS A 59 -5.12 21.15 6.62
C LYS A 59 -4.21 20.02 6.15
N LYS A 60 -4.16 19.80 4.83
CA LYS A 60 -3.25 18.81 4.23
C LYS A 60 -1.80 19.26 4.35
N ALA A 61 -0.93 18.35 4.77
CA ALA A 61 0.52 18.55 4.72
C ALA A 61 1.02 18.53 3.26
N SER A 62 2.01 19.35 2.96
CA SER A 62 2.69 19.37 1.66
C SER A 62 4.10 18.83 1.80
N PHE A 63 4.41 17.75 1.06
CA PHE A 63 5.71 17.09 1.11
C PHE A 63 6.59 17.37 -0.12
N GLY A 64 6.05 18.11 -1.11
CA GLY A 64 6.72 18.33 -2.39
C GLY A 64 6.95 17.03 -3.17
N ARG A 65 8.03 16.99 -3.97
CA ARG A 65 8.43 15.80 -4.71
C ARG A 65 9.14 14.81 -3.79
N LEU A 66 8.60 13.60 -3.71
CA LEU A 66 9.18 12.49 -2.95
C LEU A 66 9.62 11.40 -3.93
N ALA A 67 10.84 10.91 -3.75
CA ALA A 67 11.37 9.77 -4.49
C ALA A 67 11.33 8.51 -3.61
N TRP A 68 11.60 7.35 -4.20
CA TRP A 68 11.86 6.13 -3.43
C TRP A 68 13.29 6.12 -2.90
N ASN A 69 13.52 6.85 -1.81
CA ASN A 69 14.78 6.85 -1.08
C ASN A 69 14.55 7.25 0.39
N GLU A 70 15.50 6.92 1.23
CA GLU A 70 15.43 7.16 2.67
C GLU A 70 15.15 8.63 3.01
N ALA A 71 15.85 9.56 2.37
CA ALA A 71 15.67 11.00 2.60
C ALA A 71 14.23 11.46 2.34
N SER A 72 13.56 10.91 1.31
CA SER A 72 12.16 11.21 1.02
C SER A 72 11.21 10.51 1.98
N HIS A 73 11.51 9.26 2.37
CA HIS A 73 10.71 8.53 3.36
C HIS A 73 10.67 9.25 4.70
N ARG A 74 11.83 9.71 5.18
CA ARG A 74 11.95 10.48 6.43
C ARG A 74 11.19 11.81 6.46
N LYS A 75 10.73 12.34 5.31
CA LYS A 75 9.92 13.56 5.27
C LYS A 75 8.48 13.33 5.74
N TRP A 76 7.97 12.11 5.58
CA TRP A 76 6.57 11.80 5.90
C TRP A 76 6.43 10.68 6.93
N THR A 77 7.47 9.89 7.19
CA THR A 77 7.46 8.96 8.32
C THR A 77 7.92 9.65 9.59
N HIS A 78 7.36 9.24 10.72
CA HIS A 78 7.64 9.85 12.03
C HIS A 78 8.22 8.81 13.00
N GLY A 79 9.07 9.21 13.95
CA GLY A 79 9.68 8.29 14.92
C GLY A 79 10.01 8.94 16.25
N GLY A 80 10.20 8.14 17.30
CA GLY A 80 10.50 8.63 18.66
C GLY A 80 9.34 9.44 19.26
N ALA A 81 9.65 10.48 20.04
CA ALA A 81 8.66 11.37 20.67
C ALA A 81 7.73 12.11 19.69
N GLN A 82 8.00 12.06 18.37
CA GLN A 82 7.12 12.59 17.33
C GLN A 82 6.03 11.60 16.91
N ALA A 83 6.15 10.30 17.18
CA ALA A 83 5.09 9.33 16.87
C ALA A 83 3.94 9.44 17.89
N ASP A 84 4.28 9.55 19.18
CA ASP A 84 3.33 9.79 20.26
C ASP A 84 3.12 11.29 20.45
N GLY A 85 2.02 11.81 19.90
CA GLY A 85 1.71 13.25 19.94
C GLY A 85 2.03 14.00 18.64
N ALA A 86 2.33 13.29 17.55
CA ALA A 86 2.45 13.88 16.22
C ALA A 86 1.22 14.77 15.95
N PRO A 87 1.39 16.01 15.48
CA PRO A 87 0.27 16.83 15.04
C PRO A 87 -0.34 16.29 13.74
N TRP A 88 0.07 15.13 13.24
CA TRP A 88 -0.33 14.59 11.95
C TRP A 88 -1.27 13.39 12.08
N ILE A 89 -2.25 13.34 11.20
CA ILE A 89 -3.11 12.18 10.93
C ILE A 89 -2.66 11.61 9.60
N PHE A 90 -2.07 10.42 9.62
CA PHE A 90 -1.71 9.70 8.41
C PHE A 90 -2.97 9.15 7.72
N LEU A 91 -3.15 9.47 6.43
CA LEU A 91 -4.26 8.94 5.63
C LEU A 91 -3.77 7.88 4.65
N GLY A 92 -2.60 8.08 4.07
CA GLY A 92 -2.01 7.10 3.17
C GLY A 92 -0.74 7.59 2.48
N ALA A 93 -0.04 6.66 1.87
CA ALA A 93 1.06 6.90 0.97
C ALA A 93 0.98 5.94 -0.20
N GLU A 94 1.41 6.40 -1.37
CA GLU A 94 1.47 5.61 -2.59
C GLU A 94 2.81 5.83 -3.28
N ALA A 95 3.36 4.80 -3.88
CA ALA A 95 4.49 4.88 -4.77
C ALA A 95 4.13 4.27 -6.13
N TRP A 96 4.47 5.01 -7.17
CA TRP A 96 4.27 4.62 -8.56
C TRP A 96 5.64 4.47 -9.21
N ALA A 97 5.91 3.33 -9.83
CA ALA A 97 7.13 3.05 -10.58
C ALA A 97 6.79 2.58 -12.01
N PRO A 98 6.98 3.39 -13.05
CA PRO A 98 7.48 4.77 -12.99
C PRO A 98 6.45 5.72 -12.37
N ALA A 99 6.84 6.97 -12.11
CA ALA A 99 5.95 8.01 -11.60
C ALA A 99 4.67 8.16 -12.45
N TRP A 100 3.55 8.57 -11.83
CA TRP A 100 2.25 8.72 -12.51
C TRP A 100 2.31 9.64 -13.73
N THR A 101 3.13 10.70 -13.72
CA THR A 101 3.29 11.60 -14.88
C THR A 101 3.91 10.88 -16.07
N GLN A 102 4.82 9.93 -15.81
CA GLN A 102 5.40 9.09 -16.86
C GLN A 102 4.36 8.07 -17.34
N CYS A 103 3.58 7.48 -16.43
CA CYS A 103 2.47 6.60 -16.78
C CYS A 103 1.44 7.30 -17.69
N GLU A 104 1.11 8.56 -17.39
CA GLU A 104 0.22 9.40 -18.22
C GLU A 104 0.84 9.68 -19.60
N LYS A 105 2.13 10.06 -19.64
CA LYS A 105 2.85 10.30 -20.89
C LYS A 105 2.92 9.06 -21.78
N ASP A 106 3.17 7.91 -21.18
CA ASP A 106 3.26 6.62 -21.89
C ASP A 106 1.89 6.02 -22.21
N ASN A 107 0.81 6.60 -21.66
CA ASN A 107 -0.52 6.00 -21.62
C ASN A 107 -0.50 4.52 -21.14
N ALA A 108 0.27 4.25 -20.10
CA ALA A 108 0.49 2.89 -19.59
C ALA A 108 0.61 2.87 -18.06
N ALA A 109 0.01 1.85 -17.45
CA ALA A 109 0.00 1.62 -16.01
C ALA A 109 1.41 1.45 -15.42
N PRO A 110 1.63 1.70 -14.12
CA PRO A 110 2.97 1.58 -13.53
C PRO A 110 3.45 0.13 -13.57
N ASP A 111 4.74 -0.13 -13.73
CA ASP A 111 5.28 -1.49 -13.64
C ASP A 111 5.16 -2.05 -12.22
N CYS A 112 5.33 -1.19 -11.21
CA CYS A 112 5.09 -1.51 -9.81
C CYS A 112 4.35 -0.38 -9.11
N PHE A 113 3.43 -0.76 -8.22
CA PHE A 113 2.69 0.15 -7.36
C PHE A 113 2.75 -0.34 -5.92
N VAL A 114 2.94 0.58 -4.99
CA VAL A 114 2.90 0.32 -3.55
C VAL A 114 1.92 1.30 -2.93
N ALA A 115 1.02 0.83 -2.08
CA ALA A 115 0.17 1.69 -1.27
C ALA A 115 0.18 1.28 0.18
N LEU A 116 0.20 2.28 1.04
CA LEU A 116 0.11 2.16 2.48
C LEU A 116 -1.05 3.00 2.97
N SER A 117 -1.90 2.43 3.82
CA SER A 117 -2.90 3.19 4.56
C SER A 117 -3.10 2.60 5.94
N THR A 118 -3.59 3.42 6.86
CA THR A 118 -4.02 2.96 8.18
C THR A 118 -5.49 3.33 8.36
N PRO A 119 -6.26 2.59 9.18
CA PRO A 119 -7.46 3.16 9.76
C PRO A 119 -7.06 4.51 10.38
N ALA A 120 -7.87 5.56 10.20
CA ALA A 120 -7.54 6.87 10.72
C ALA A 120 -7.41 6.79 12.25
N SER A 121 -6.16 6.76 12.73
CA SER A 121 -5.84 6.64 14.15
C SER A 121 -6.50 7.80 14.90
N GLY A 122 -7.39 7.48 15.83
CA GLY A 122 -8.11 8.47 16.64
C GLY A 122 -9.52 8.83 16.16
N MET A 123 -10.12 8.08 15.23
CA MET A 123 -11.54 8.25 14.86
C MET A 123 -12.46 7.11 15.33
N THR A 124 -11.96 6.12 16.05
CA THR A 124 -12.77 4.98 16.50
C THR A 124 -12.45 4.58 17.93
N ASP A 125 -13.45 4.61 18.81
CA ASP A 125 -13.39 4.04 20.18
C ASP A 125 -13.43 2.49 20.18
N LYS A 126 -13.41 1.87 19.00
CA LYS A 126 -13.56 0.43 18.83
C LYS A 126 -12.19 -0.26 18.81
N PRO A 127 -12.12 -1.51 19.33
CA PRO A 127 -10.93 -2.35 19.16
C PRO A 127 -10.61 -2.55 17.67
N VAL A 128 -9.35 -2.31 17.29
CA VAL A 128 -8.87 -2.58 15.93
C VAL A 128 -8.34 -4.00 15.82
N ARG A 129 -8.63 -4.66 14.69
CA ARG A 129 -8.17 -6.04 14.39
C ARG A 129 -6.92 -6.10 13.51
N PHE A 130 -6.55 -4.97 12.91
CA PHE A 130 -5.33 -4.77 12.13
C PHE A 130 -4.97 -3.28 12.15
N GLY A 131 -3.68 -2.96 12.07
CA GLY A 131 -3.17 -1.59 12.18
C GLY A 131 -3.11 -0.81 10.86
N GLY A 132 -3.20 -1.50 9.72
CA GLY A 132 -3.02 -0.89 8.41
C GLY A 132 -3.08 -1.88 7.27
N LYS A 133 -2.99 -1.34 6.04
CA LYS A 133 -2.98 -2.06 4.78
C LYS A 133 -1.70 -1.69 4.03
N LEU A 134 -0.94 -2.70 3.63
CA LEU A 134 0.12 -2.58 2.63
C LEU A 134 -0.31 -3.37 1.40
N LEU A 135 -0.46 -2.67 0.28
CA LEU A 135 -0.78 -3.23 -1.02
C LEU A 135 0.43 -3.08 -1.94
N VAL A 136 0.84 -4.14 -2.61
CA VAL A 136 1.91 -4.11 -3.61
C VAL A 136 1.44 -4.81 -4.87
N ALA A 137 1.54 -4.13 -6.01
CA ALA A 137 1.22 -4.68 -7.31
C ALA A 137 2.46 -4.63 -8.21
N LEU A 138 2.71 -5.73 -8.91
CA LEU A 138 3.78 -5.83 -9.91
C LEU A 138 3.20 -6.38 -11.21
N THR A 139 3.53 -5.74 -12.32
CA THR A 139 3.06 -6.16 -13.64
C THR A 139 3.44 -7.63 -13.92
N VAL A 140 2.53 -8.39 -14.52
CA VAL A 140 2.81 -9.78 -14.92
C VAL A 140 3.91 -9.91 -15.97
N HIS A 141 4.26 -8.80 -16.63
CA HIS A 141 5.36 -8.71 -17.59
C HIS A 141 6.74 -8.64 -16.91
N ALA A 142 6.81 -8.49 -15.58
CA ALA A 142 8.07 -8.60 -14.87
C ALA A 142 8.65 -10.03 -14.99
N PRO A 143 9.99 -10.19 -15.03
CA PRO A 143 10.62 -11.50 -15.10
C PRO A 143 10.12 -12.45 -14.00
N ALA A 144 10.01 -13.75 -14.31
CA ALA A 144 9.49 -14.75 -13.39
C ALA A 144 10.21 -14.75 -12.04
N ASP A 145 11.55 -14.63 -12.06
CA ASP A 145 12.38 -14.57 -10.85
C ASP A 145 12.10 -13.30 -10.03
N THR A 146 11.85 -12.15 -10.68
CA THR A 146 11.45 -10.92 -10.01
C THR A 146 10.10 -11.08 -9.32
N ARG A 147 9.13 -11.74 -9.97
CA ARG A 147 7.80 -12.00 -9.39
C ARG A 147 7.86 -12.99 -8.23
N ALA A 148 8.70 -14.02 -8.33
CA ALA A 148 8.98 -14.94 -7.22
C ALA A 148 9.69 -14.24 -6.05
N ALA A 149 10.66 -13.37 -6.34
CA ALA A 149 11.35 -12.57 -5.33
C ALA A 149 10.38 -11.60 -4.60
N LEU A 150 9.44 -10.99 -5.33
CA LEU A 150 8.41 -10.16 -4.72
C LEU A 150 7.51 -10.99 -3.79
N ARG A 151 7.07 -12.18 -4.23
CA ARG A 151 6.30 -13.09 -3.38
C ARG A 151 7.02 -13.38 -2.06
N ALA A 152 8.32 -13.72 -2.14
CA ALA A 152 9.16 -13.97 -0.96
C ALA A 152 9.35 -12.72 -0.08
N ALA A 153 9.48 -11.53 -0.69
CA ALA A 153 9.50 -10.27 0.04
C ALA A 153 8.18 -10.02 0.79
N MET A 154 7.04 -10.23 0.13
CA MET A 154 5.72 -10.05 0.75
C MET A 154 5.48 -11.02 1.91
N GLN A 155 6.00 -12.26 1.84
CA GLN A 155 5.97 -13.20 2.96
C GLN A 155 6.82 -12.73 4.15
N ARG A 156 8.00 -12.17 3.90
CA ARG A 156 8.85 -11.57 4.95
C ARG A 156 8.19 -10.34 5.57
N ILE A 157 7.60 -9.49 4.74
CA ILE A 157 6.87 -8.30 5.18
C ILE A 157 5.66 -8.67 6.04
N ALA A 158 4.91 -9.71 5.66
CA ALA A 158 3.78 -10.21 6.44
C ALA A 158 4.22 -10.64 7.85
N ARG A 159 5.34 -11.36 7.97
CA ARG A 159 5.93 -11.74 9.26
C ARG A 159 6.40 -10.53 10.07
N ALA A 160 7.19 -9.64 9.45
CA ALA A 160 7.72 -8.45 10.12
C ALA A 160 6.60 -7.55 10.65
N SER A 161 5.49 -7.48 9.92
CA SER A 161 4.31 -6.68 10.29
C SER A 161 3.33 -7.39 11.22
N ARG A 162 3.65 -8.60 11.71
CA ARG A 162 2.76 -9.45 12.53
C ARG A 162 1.36 -9.57 11.91
N SER A 163 1.32 -9.85 10.61
CA SER A 163 0.11 -9.76 9.82
C SER A 163 -0.95 -10.79 10.24
N PRO A 164 -2.21 -10.37 10.50
CA PRO A 164 -3.31 -11.30 10.69
C PRO A 164 -3.83 -11.87 9.37
N LEU A 165 -3.58 -11.19 8.24
CA LEU A 165 -4.01 -11.62 6.91
C LEU A 165 -3.04 -11.11 5.85
N ALA A 166 -2.41 -12.05 5.15
CA ALA A 166 -1.65 -11.79 3.93
C ALA A 166 -2.23 -12.61 2.79
N VAL A 167 -2.53 -11.96 1.67
CA VAL A 167 -3.19 -12.58 0.53
C VAL A 167 -2.64 -12.07 -0.80
N TYR A 168 -2.97 -12.81 -1.85
CA TYR A 168 -2.54 -12.56 -3.22
C TYR A 168 -3.71 -12.74 -4.20
N GLN A 169 -3.75 -11.93 -5.24
CA GLN A 169 -4.69 -12.03 -6.34
C GLN A 169 -4.01 -11.55 -7.63
N ARG A 170 -4.35 -12.15 -8.77
CA ARG A 170 -4.06 -11.56 -10.08
C ARG A 170 -5.26 -10.74 -10.55
N ARG A 171 -5.03 -9.49 -10.96
CA ARG A 171 -6.11 -8.60 -11.42
C ARG A 171 -5.59 -7.53 -12.40
N PRO A 172 -6.48 -6.96 -13.22
CA PRO A 172 -6.14 -5.79 -14.02
C PRO A 172 -5.91 -4.55 -13.13
N TRP A 173 -5.20 -3.55 -13.67
CA TRP A 173 -4.98 -2.26 -13.02
C TRP A 173 -6.29 -1.60 -12.63
N GLY A 174 -7.31 -1.69 -13.48
CA GLY A 174 -8.67 -1.27 -13.19
C GLY A 174 -9.67 -1.92 -14.14
N ARG A 175 -10.97 -1.72 -13.90
CA ARG A 175 -12.04 -2.27 -14.74
C ARG A 175 -12.67 -1.15 -15.55
N ALA A 176 -12.82 -1.34 -16.85
CA ALA A 176 -13.58 -0.39 -17.67
C ALA A 176 -15.04 -0.34 -17.22
N ALA A 177 -15.60 0.86 -17.04
CA ALA A 177 -17.00 1.05 -16.69
C ALA A 177 -17.51 2.38 -17.27
N PHE A 178 -18.61 2.34 -18.03
CA PHE A 178 -19.36 3.48 -18.62
C PHE A 178 -18.64 4.85 -18.61
N GLY A 179 -17.69 5.05 -19.54
CA GLY A 179 -16.98 6.33 -19.71
C GLY A 179 -15.78 6.57 -18.78
N GLY A 180 -15.39 5.58 -17.97
CA GLY A 180 -14.24 5.63 -17.07
C GLY A 180 -13.76 4.26 -16.60
N PHE A 181 -13.15 4.22 -15.41
CA PHE A 181 -12.62 3.00 -14.80
C PHE A 181 -13.02 2.92 -13.33
N THR A 182 -13.28 1.72 -12.84
CA THR A 182 -13.65 1.43 -11.44
C THR A 182 -12.81 0.28 -10.89
N GLY A 183 -12.72 0.16 -9.57
CA GLY A 183 -12.03 -0.94 -8.91
C GLY A 183 -10.55 -0.99 -9.29
N ALA A 184 -9.93 0.18 -9.43
CA ALA A 184 -8.51 0.27 -9.71
C ALA A 184 -7.72 -0.26 -8.51
N ILE A 185 -6.52 -0.80 -8.75
CA ILE A 185 -5.67 -1.36 -7.70
C ILE A 185 -5.40 -0.31 -6.61
N ASN A 186 -5.18 0.95 -6.99
CA ASN A 186 -4.99 2.05 -6.04
C ASN A 186 -6.23 2.31 -5.16
N ASP A 187 -7.44 1.98 -5.64
CA ASP A 187 -8.65 2.16 -4.86
C ASP A 187 -8.68 1.20 -3.66
N LEU A 188 -8.16 -0.03 -3.81
CA LEU A 188 -8.12 -1.05 -2.73
C LEU A 188 -7.40 -0.57 -1.46
N ALA A 189 -6.47 0.38 -1.61
CA ALA A 189 -5.79 1.01 -0.49
C ALA A 189 -6.74 1.83 0.40
N TYR A 190 -7.90 2.25 -0.10
CA TYR A 190 -8.85 3.10 0.63
C TYR A 190 -10.27 2.53 0.69
N THR A 191 -10.76 1.96 -0.40
CA THR A 191 -12.14 1.48 -0.56
C THR A 191 -12.19 0.14 -1.30
N GLY A 192 -13.36 -0.52 -1.33
CA GLY A 192 -13.61 -1.69 -2.17
C GLY A 192 -12.96 -3.00 -1.74
N LEU A 193 -12.03 -3.00 -0.78
CA LEU A 193 -11.31 -4.21 -0.35
C LEU A 193 -12.17 -5.18 0.49
N PHE A 194 -12.93 -4.65 1.44
CA PHE A 194 -13.74 -5.46 2.37
C PHE A 194 -15.19 -5.55 1.90
N LYS A 195 -15.89 -6.60 2.33
CA LYS A 195 -17.36 -6.68 2.23
C LYS A 195 -18.01 -5.54 3.02
N ALA A 196 -19.26 -5.21 2.70
CA ALA A 196 -20.01 -4.19 3.43
C ALA A 196 -20.09 -4.53 4.93
N GLY A 197 -19.83 -3.53 5.78
CA GLY A 197 -19.77 -3.68 7.23
C GLY A 197 -18.48 -3.14 7.84
N ASP A 198 -18.34 -3.31 9.16
CA ASP A 198 -17.14 -2.93 9.90
C ASP A 198 -16.10 -4.08 9.82
N PRO A 199 -14.96 -3.90 9.12
CA PRO A 199 -13.95 -4.95 8.97
C PRO A 199 -13.22 -5.27 10.27
N HIS A 200 -13.44 -4.51 11.35
CA HIS A 200 -12.88 -4.78 12.67
C HIS A 200 -13.87 -5.50 13.61
N ALA A 201 -15.11 -5.77 13.17
CA ALA A 201 -16.14 -6.41 14.00
C ALA A 201 -15.81 -7.87 14.40
N ARG A 202 -14.97 -8.56 13.61
CA ARG A 202 -14.53 -9.95 13.85
C ARG A 202 -13.07 -10.13 13.47
N ALA A 203 -12.48 -11.28 13.81
CA ALA A 203 -11.16 -11.66 13.30
C ALA A 203 -11.17 -11.63 11.75
N VAL A 204 -10.14 -11.01 11.17
CA VAL A 204 -10.05 -10.81 9.73
C VAL A 204 -9.45 -12.03 9.05
N ASP A 205 -10.10 -12.46 7.99
CA ASP A 205 -9.79 -13.63 7.18
C ASP A 205 -10.11 -13.37 5.70
N ALA A 206 -9.88 -14.36 4.84
CA ALA A 206 -10.18 -14.25 3.41
C ALA A 206 -11.67 -13.94 3.14
N ASP A 207 -12.58 -14.45 3.98
CA ASP A 207 -14.03 -14.21 3.87
C ASP A 207 -14.44 -12.78 4.23
N SER A 208 -13.55 -11.99 4.80
CA SER A 208 -13.76 -10.57 5.06
C SER A 208 -13.64 -9.72 3.78
N LEU A 209 -12.99 -10.24 2.74
CA LEU A 209 -12.67 -9.52 1.50
C LEU A 209 -13.82 -9.59 0.49
N SER A 210 -14.00 -8.52 -0.29
CA SER A 210 -15.09 -8.40 -1.29
C SER A 210 -14.91 -9.32 -2.51
N GLU A 211 -13.65 -9.65 -2.82
CA GLU A 211 -13.26 -10.51 -3.94
C GLU A 211 -12.60 -11.80 -3.43
N THR A 212 -12.38 -12.76 -4.32
CA THR A 212 -11.63 -13.98 -4.00
C THR A 212 -10.13 -13.70 -4.00
N TRP A 213 -9.48 -13.95 -2.87
CA TRP A 213 -8.04 -13.86 -2.72
C TRP A 213 -7.44 -15.19 -2.29
N THR A 214 -6.24 -15.48 -2.78
CA THR A 214 -5.48 -16.67 -2.36
C THR A 214 -4.66 -16.33 -1.11
N PRO A 215 -4.72 -17.14 -0.04
CA PRO A 215 -3.82 -16.97 1.09
C PRO A 215 -2.36 -16.93 0.65
N LEU A 216 -1.60 -15.96 1.17
CA LEU A 216 -0.16 -15.91 1.02
C LEU A 216 0.44 -16.59 2.25
N PRO A 217 0.83 -17.87 2.19
CA PRO A 217 1.35 -18.57 3.35
C PRO A 217 2.62 -17.88 3.82
N ALA A 218 2.76 -17.68 5.13
CA ALA A 218 4.08 -17.40 5.70
C ALA A 218 4.98 -18.59 5.35
N CYS A 219 6.17 -18.37 4.77
CA CYS A 219 7.14 -19.48 4.70
C CYS A 219 7.36 -19.99 6.13
N ALA A 220 7.31 -21.31 6.29
CA ALA A 220 7.71 -22.00 7.51
C ALA A 220 9.16 -21.64 7.89
#